data_AF-A0A1A7NXX1-F1
#
_entry.id   AF-A0A1A7NXX1-F1
#
_cell.length_a   1.000
_cell.length_b   1.000
_cell.length_c   1.000
_cell.angle_alpha   90.00
_cell.angle_beta   90.00
_cell.angle_gamma   90.00
#
_symmetry.space_group_name_H-M   'P 1'
#
loop_
_entity.id
_entity.type
_entity.pdbx_description
1 polymer ?
#
loop_
_entity_poly.entity_id
_entity_poly.type
_entity_poly.pdbx_seq_one_letter_code
_entity_poly.pdbx_strand_id
1 'polypeptide(L)'
;MNENSIQKTGLTLFNELEILLDESIEKLKREQPDYIIYTANIWIDKQVKCAAINFDSKRNALKLHRISKKWSDEELLENAKLSDTEIAKTFRTRSSLRNYYPADFELSSFLERELTCSLRGWHNTLIKFGKFAFEKIQQELNVESLDFELSINSDEDWYDESWHI
;
A
#
# COMPACT_ATOMS: atom_id res chain seq x y z
N MET A 1 30.83 -1.65 34.67
CA MET A 1 29.61 -2.48 34.51
C MET A 1 28.44 -1.51 34.40
N ASN A 2 27.73 -1.34 33.30
CA ASN A 2 27.71 -2.00 31.99
C ASN A 2 27.50 -0.93 30.92
N GLU A 3 28.41 -0.86 29.96
CA GLU A 3 28.12 -0.30 28.65
C GLU A 3 27.27 -1.33 27.89
N ASN A 4 25.95 -1.26 28.03
CA ASN A 4 25.07 -1.85 27.03
C ASN A 4 24.94 -0.85 25.88
N SER A 5 26.02 -0.74 25.11
CA SER A 5 25.96 -0.26 23.74
C SER A 5 25.11 -1.25 22.97
N ILE A 6 23.83 -0.91 22.80
CA ILE A 6 22.95 -1.59 21.86
C ILE A 6 23.66 -1.55 20.51
N GLN A 7 24.11 -2.72 20.03
CA GLN A 7 24.60 -2.87 18.67
C GLN A 7 23.46 -2.42 17.75
N LYS A 8 23.59 -1.22 17.18
CA LYS A 8 22.81 -0.82 16.02
C LYS A 8 23.14 -1.83 14.92
N THR A 9 22.24 -2.78 14.71
CA THR A 9 22.30 -3.70 13.58
C THR A 9 22.43 -2.87 12.31
N GLY A 10 23.54 -3.03 11.58
CA GLY A 10 23.86 -2.28 10.37
C GLY A 10 23.01 -2.69 9.17
N LEU A 11 21.69 -2.78 9.35
CA LEU A 11 20.76 -3.15 8.30
C LEU A 11 20.51 -1.96 7.37
N THR A 12 20.40 -2.26 6.08
CA THR A 12 19.93 -1.29 5.09
C THR A 12 18.41 -1.23 5.11
N LEU A 13 17.83 -0.16 4.56
CA LEU A 13 16.38 -0.08 4.39
C LEU A 13 15.83 -1.27 3.60
N PHE A 14 16.54 -1.72 2.55
CA PHE A 14 16.12 -2.89 1.78
C PHE A 14 16.01 -4.14 2.66
N ASN A 15 17.00 -4.39 3.53
CA ASN A 15 16.99 -5.55 4.42
C ASN A 15 15.84 -5.48 5.43
N GLU A 16 15.57 -4.31 6.01
CA GLU A 16 14.46 -4.15 6.97
C GLU A 16 13.10 -4.36 6.29
N LEU A 17 12.94 -3.88 5.05
CA LEU A 17 11.74 -4.10 4.26
C LEU A 17 11.58 -5.56 3.82
N GLU A 18 12.69 -6.25 3.48
CA GLU A 18 12.68 -7.67 3.16
C GLU A 18 12.22 -8.51 4.36
N ILE A 19 12.71 -8.20 5.58
CA ILE A 19 12.23 -8.82 6.82
C ILE A 19 10.72 -8.57 7.02
N LEU A 20 10.26 -7.34 6.82
CA LEU A 20 8.84 -6.98 6.92
C LEU A 20 8.00 -7.81 5.93
N LEU A 21 8.46 -7.96 4.69
CA LEU A 21 7.77 -8.74 3.67
C LEU A 21 7.72 -10.21 4.01
N ASP A 22 8.85 -10.80 4.40
CA ASP A 22 8.93 -12.23 4.73
C ASP A 22 8.01 -12.57 5.90
N GLU A 23 8.02 -11.75 6.95
CA GLU A 23 7.11 -11.91 8.08
C GLU A 23 5.64 -11.74 7.67
N SER A 24 5.34 -10.80 6.76
CA SER A 24 3.99 -10.58 6.24
C SER A 24 3.51 -11.80 5.44
N ILE A 25 4.36 -12.35 4.57
CA ILE A 25 4.07 -13.55 3.78
C ILE A 25 3.76 -14.73 4.70
N GLU A 26 4.64 -14.99 5.68
CA GLU A 26 4.47 -16.12 6.60
C GLU A 26 3.25 -15.93 7.51
N LYS A 27 2.97 -14.69 7.94
CA LYS A 27 1.75 -14.36 8.69
C LYS A 27 0.50 -14.61 7.84
N LEU A 28 0.49 -14.20 6.58
CA LEU A 28 -0.67 -14.38 5.70
C LEU A 28 -0.92 -15.86 5.38
N LYS A 29 0.14 -16.62 5.03
CA LYS A 29 0.04 -18.08 4.82
C LYS A 29 -0.53 -18.81 6.06
N ARG A 30 -0.16 -18.36 7.26
CA ARG A 30 -0.61 -18.97 8.52
C ARG A 30 -2.05 -18.58 8.88
N GLU A 31 -2.41 -17.30 8.74
CA GLU A 31 -3.66 -16.76 9.27
C GLU A 31 -4.79 -16.76 8.24
N GLN A 32 -4.47 -16.62 6.95
CA GLN A 32 -5.43 -16.55 5.85
C GLN A 32 -4.90 -17.22 4.56
N PRO A 33 -4.63 -18.54 4.57
CA PRO A 33 -4.00 -19.26 3.44
C PRO A 33 -4.79 -19.16 2.12
N ASP A 34 -6.11 -19.03 2.20
CA ASP A 34 -7.00 -18.96 1.03
C ASP A 34 -7.27 -17.52 0.55
N TYR A 35 -6.63 -16.52 1.17
CA TYR A 35 -6.82 -15.12 0.78
C TYR A 35 -6.24 -14.85 -0.60
N ILE A 36 -7.06 -14.32 -1.51
CA ILE A 36 -6.64 -13.94 -2.86
C ILE A 36 -6.38 -12.45 -2.89
N ILE A 37 -5.11 -12.08 -3.05
CA ILE A 37 -4.65 -10.70 -3.07
C ILE A 37 -4.95 -10.09 -4.44
N TYR A 38 -5.77 -9.04 -4.44
CA TYR A 38 -6.05 -8.26 -5.63
C TYR A 38 -5.14 -7.03 -5.72
N THR A 39 -4.93 -6.34 -4.59
CA THR A 39 -3.99 -5.23 -4.51
C THR A 39 -3.16 -5.31 -3.24
N ALA A 40 -1.88 -4.94 -3.34
CA ALA A 40 -0.99 -4.72 -2.22
C ALA A 40 -0.49 -3.27 -2.22
N ASN A 41 -0.21 -2.72 -1.04
CA ASN A 41 0.40 -1.40 -0.90
C ASN A 41 1.49 -1.45 0.17
N ILE A 42 2.66 -0.90 -0.13
CA ILE A 42 3.78 -0.80 0.82
C ILE A 42 4.08 0.69 1.02
N TRP A 43 4.00 1.16 2.25
CA TRP A 43 4.28 2.56 2.56
C TRP A 43 5.36 2.71 3.63
N ILE A 44 6.08 3.82 3.56
CA ILE A 44 7.01 4.29 4.58
C ILE A 44 6.58 5.66 5.07
N ASP A 45 6.40 5.80 6.38
CA ASP A 45 6.30 7.10 7.04
C ASP A 45 7.67 7.49 7.59
N LYS A 46 8.30 8.50 6.96
CA LYS A 46 9.61 8.99 7.38
C LYS A 46 9.61 9.73 8.70
N GLN A 47 8.50 10.35 9.08
CA GLN A 47 8.42 11.18 10.29
C GLN A 47 8.52 10.29 11.53
N VAL A 48 7.79 9.17 11.51
CA VAL A 48 7.80 8.18 12.59
C VAL A 48 8.73 7.00 12.31
N LYS A 49 9.41 6.99 11.15
CA LYS A 49 10.29 5.92 10.68
C LYS A 49 9.62 4.56 10.75
N CYS A 50 8.47 4.44 10.12
CA CYS A 50 7.69 3.22 10.11
C CYS A 50 7.45 2.74 8.67
N ALA A 51 7.35 1.43 8.47
CA ALA A 51 6.92 0.84 7.21
C ALA A 51 5.80 -0.17 7.47
N ALA A 52 4.85 -0.26 6.54
CA ALA A 52 3.81 -1.28 6.59
C ALA A 52 3.47 -1.84 5.22
N ILE A 53 2.85 -3.03 5.23
CA ILE A 53 2.30 -3.70 4.06
C ILE A 53 0.80 -3.91 4.27
N ASN A 54 0.03 -3.61 3.22
CA ASN A 54 -1.41 -3.74 3.18
C ASN A 54 -1.81 -4.73 2.09
N PHE A 55 -2.86 -5.51 2.30
CA PHE A 55 -3.44 -6.39 1.28
C PHE A 55 -4.95 -6.18 1.16
N ASP A 56 -5.47 -6.21 -0.07
CA ASP A 56 -6.89 -6.07 -0.32
C ASP A 56 -7.40 -7.12 -1.30
N SER A 57 -8.67 -7.49 -1.13
CA SER A 57 -9.37 -8.42 -2.00
C SER A 57 -10.13 -7.66 -3.09
N LYS A 58 -10.36 -8.33 -4.23
CA LYS A 58 -11.13 -7.77 -5.34
C LYS A 58 -12.55 -7.36 -4.90
N ARG A 59 -13.12 -8.13 -3.97
CA ARG A 59 -14.45 -7.87 -3.40
C ARG A 59 -14.47 -6.55 -2.63
N ASN A 60 -13.49 -6.31 -1.76
CA ASN A 60 -13.44 -5.07 -0.98
C ASN A 60 -13.13 -3.86 -1.87
N ALA A 61 -12.13 -3.96 -2.76
CA ALA A 61 -11.82 -2.90 -3.73
C ALA A 61 -13.05 -2.50 -4.57
N LEU A 62 -13.81 -3.47 -5.10
CA LEU A 62 -15.03 -3.19 -5.86
C LEU A 62 -16.14 -2.58 -5.00
N LYS A 63 -16.26 -2.98 -3.74
CA LYS A 63 -17.22 -2.39 -2.79
C LYS A 63 -16.88 -0.92 -2.53
N LEU A 64 -15.62 -0.61 -2.22
CA LEU A 64 -15.14 0.75 -1.99
C LEU A 64 -15.30 1.62 -3.24
N HIS A 65 -15.02 1.06 -4.42
CA HIS A 65 -15.26 1.76 -5.67
C HIS A 65 -16.71 2.17 -5.87
N ARG A 66 -17.65 1.26 -5.58
CA ARG A 66 -19.09 1.57 -5.67
C ARG A 66 -19.50 2.66 -4.68
N ILE A 67 -18.98 2.63 -3.46
CA ILE A 67 -19.26 3.64 -2.43
C ILE A 67 -18.71 4.99 -2.87
N SER A 68 -17.44 5.04 -3.28
CA SER A 68 -16.77 6.25 -3.74
C SER A 68 -17.47 6.85 -4.95
N LYS A 69 -17.80 6.03 -5.95
CA LYS A 69 -18.53 6.47 -7.13
C LYS A 69 -19.90 7.04 -6.78
N LYS A 70 -20.66 6.37 -5.91
CA LYS A 70 -21.97 6.85 -5.47
C LYS A 70 -21.85 8.23 -4.80
N TRP A 71 -20.87 8.38 -3.92
CA TRP A 71 -20.62 9.66 -3.25
C TRP A 71 -20.23 10.76 -4.26
N SER A 72 -19.33 10.45 -5.21
CA SER A 72 -18.98 11.40 -6.28
C SER A 72 -20.16 11.79 -7.16
N ASP A 73 -21.03 10.84 -7.51
CA ASP A 73 -22.24 11.11 -8.32
C ASP A 73 -23.25 12.00 -7.55
N GLU A 74 -23.40 11.79 -6.23
CA GLU A 74 -24.24 12.61 -5.36
C GLU A 74 -23.70 14.04 -5.23
N GLU A 75 -22.39 14.19 -4.99
CA GLU A 75 -21.71 15.48 -4.93
C GLU A 75 -21.76 16.23 -6.26
N LEU A 76 -21.59 15.54 -7.39
CA LEU A 76 -21.74 16.14 -8.72
C LEU A 76 -23.15 16.68 -8.93
N LEU A 77 -24.19 15.94 -8.52
CA LEU A 77 -25.57 16.37 -8.63
C LEU A 77 -25.86 17.60 -7.77
N GLU A 78 -25.31 17.65 -6.54
CA GLU A 78 -25.48 18.79 -5.63
C GLU A 78 -24.75 20.04 -6.14
N ASN A 79 -23.50 19.91 -6.55
CA ASN A 79 -22.70 21.02 -7.07
C ASN A 79 -23.20 21.52 -8.44
N ALA A 80 -23.75 20.64 -9.28
CA ALA A 80 -24.41 21.04 -10.53
C ALA A 80 -25.64 21.93 -10.27
N LYS A 81 -26.37 21.71 -9.17
CA LYS A 81 -27.48 22.60 -8.76
C LYS A 81 -26.96 23.97 -8.29
N LEU A 82 -25.75 24.01 -7.72
CA LEU A 82 -25.10 25.22 -7.22
C LEU A 82 -24.35 26.00 -8.32
N SER A 83 -24.33 25.51 -9.56
CA SER A 83 -23.59 26.11 -10.71
C SER A 83 -22.07 26.22 -10.49
N ASP A 84 -21.51 25.45 -9.58
CA ASP A 84 -20.09 25.54 -9.21
C ASP A 84 -19.24 24.58 -10.06
N THR A 85 -18.95 25.03 -11.29
CA THR A 85 -18.33 24.20 -12.34
C THR A 85 -16.87 23.81 -12.07
N GLU A 86 -16.17 24.50 -11.17
CA GLU A 86 -14.79 24.16 -10.78
C GLU A 86 -14.77 23.00 -9.79
N ILE A 87 -15.69 22.99 -8.82
CA ILE A 87 -15.87 21.90 -7.87
C ILE A 87 -16.38 20.64 -8.58
N ALA A 88 -17.28 20.77 -9.55
CA ALA A 88 -17.74 19.61 -10.34
C ALA A 88 -16.60 18.92 -11.13
N LYS A 89 -15.48 19.59 -11.42
CA LYS A 89 -14.34 18.96 -12.09
C LYS A 89 -13.51 18.07 -11.16
N THR A 90 -13.46 18.36 -9.86
CA THR A 90 -12.69 17.57 -8.88
C THR A 90 -13.37 16.23 -8.56
N PHE A 91 -14.70 16.16 -8.70
CA PHE A 91 -15.49 14.94 -8.50
C PHE A 91 -15.63 14.05 -9.74
N ARG A 92 -14.99 14.39 -10.86
CA ARG A 92 -14.92 13.46 -11.99
C ARG A 92 -14.27 12.17 -11.50
N THR A 93 -15.03 11.08 -11.55
CA THR A 93 -14.67 9.76 -11.03
C THR A 93 -13.24 9.39 -11.41
N ARG A 94 -12.40 9.11 -10.41
CA ARG A 94 -11.12 8.44 -10.64
C ARG A 94 -11.40 7.17 -11.43
N SER A 95 -10.75 7.02 -12.58
CA SER A 95 -10.94 5.88 -13.48
C SER A 95 -10.39 4.57 -12.91
N SER A 96 -9.51 4.65 -11.90
CA SER A 96 -8.93 3.48 -11.26
C SER A 96 -9.94 2.81 -10.31
N LEU A 97 -10.12 1.50 -10.51
CA LEU A 97 -10.80 0.61 -9.57
C LEU A 97 -9.90 0.22 -8.38
N ARG A 98 -8.63 0.65 -8.40
CA ARG A 98 -7.56 0.27 -7.49
C ARG A 98 -7.00 1.51 -6.79
N ASN A 99 -6.49 1.33 -5.57
CA ASN A 99 -5.86 2.39 -4.75
C ASN A 99 -6.84 3.42 -4.15
N TYR A 100 -7.71 2.92 -3.25
CA TYR A 100 -8.38 3.72 -2.21
C TYR A 100 -7.45 3.85 -1.01
N TYR A 101 -7.57 4.93 -0.21
CA TYR A 101 -6.72 5.22 0.95
C TYR A 101 -6.21 3.96 1.65
N PRO A 102 -4.90 3.81 1.94
CA PRO A 102 -4.38 2.54 2.48
C PRO A 102 -5.10 2.06 3.74
N ALA A 103 -5.69 2.99 4.50
CA ALA A 103 -6.54 2.72 5.66
C ALA A 103 -7.81 1.90 5.35
N ASP A 104 -8.33 1.93 4.12
CA ASP A 104 -9.55 1.23 3.71
C ASP A 104 -9.31 -0.21 3.23
N PHE A 105 -8.05 -0.66 3.17
CA PHE A 105 -7.70 -2.03 2.82
C PHE A 105 -8.31 -3.03 3.80
N GLU A 106 -8.80 -4.17 3.30
CA GLU A 106 -9.35 -5.24 4.14
C GLU A 106 -8.32 -5.73 5.17
N LEU A 107 -7.04 -5.81 4.77
CA LEU A 107 -5.90 -6.06 5.64
C LEU A 107 -4.97 -4.82 5.66
N SER A 108 -5.47 -3.72 6.23
CA SER A 108 -4.71 -2.48 6.46
C SER A 108 -3.68 -2.63 7.58
N SER A 109 -2.49 -2.06 7.37
CA SER A 109 -1.27 -2.23 8.20
C SER A 109 -1.11 -3.68 8.68
N PHE A 110 -1.30 -4.63 7.76
CA PHE A 110 -1.34 -6.06 8.07
C PHE A 110 -0.11 -6.51 8.86
N LEU A 111 1.04 -5.95 8.48
CA LEU A 111 2.21 -5.90 9.33
C LEU A 111 2.85 -4.52 9.21
N GLU A 112 3.29 -4.00 10.35
CA GLU A 112 3.91 -2.70 10.49
C GLU A 112 5.18 -2.84 11.36
N ARG A 113 6.25 -2.13 11.00
CA ARG A 113 7.53 -2.17 11.72
C ARG A 113 8.21 -0.80 11.79
N GLU A 114 8.80 -0.52 12.95
CA GLU A 114 9.74 0.58 13.11
C GLU A 114 11.05 0.28 12.36
N LEU A 115 11.55 1.28 11.63
CA LEU A 115 12.76 1.24 10.85
C LEU A 115 13.92 1.82 11.66
N THR A 116 15.01 1.05 11.77
CA THR A 116 16.21 1.46 12.53
C THR A 116 17.29 2.07 11.63
N CYS A 117 17.19 1.82 10.33
CA CYS A 117 18.14 2.25 9.32
C CYS A 117 18.05 3.76 8.98
N SER A 118 18.97 4.21 8.11
CA SER A 118 18.93 5.56 7.54
C SER A 118 17.95 5.61 6.36
N LEU A 119 17.06 6.61 6.35
CA LEU A 119 16.09 6.84 5.26
C LEU A 119 16.63 7.77 4.15
N ARG A 120 17.96 7.94 4.07
CA ARG A 120 18.56 8.72 2.98
C ARG A 120 18.36 7.97 1.66
N GLY A 121 17.69 8.62 0.69
CA GLY A 121 17.38 8.00 -0.59
C GLY A 121 16.38 6.85 -0.48
N TRP A 122 15.50 6.90 0.54
CA TRP A 122 14.49 5.88 0.81
C TRP A 122 13.63 5.57 -0.41
N HIS A 123 13.15 6.58 -1.14
CA HIS A 123 12.23 6.40 -2.26
C HIS A 123 12.83 5.53 -3.38
N ASN A 124 14.07 5.83 -3.80
CA ASN A 124 14.79 5.00 -4.78
C ASN A 124 15.02 3.57 -4.29
N THR A 125 15.17 3.38 -2.98
CA THR A 125 15.27 2.04 -2.39
C THR A 125 13.92 1.35 -2.37
N LEU A 126 12.85 2.08 -2.05
CA LEU A 126 11.48 1.58 -2.03
C LEU A 126 11.00 1.19 -3.44
N ILE A 127 11.37 1.93 -4.49
CA ILE A 127 11.10 1.53 -5.89
C ILE A 127 11.73 0.17 -6.21
N LYS A 128 13.03 0.02 -5.89
CA LYS A 128 13.74 -1.25 -6.13
C LYS A 128 13.13 -2.39 -5.32
N PHE A 129 12.78 -2.10 -4.08
CA PHE A 129 12.14 -3.05 -3.19
C PHE A 129 10.72 -3.41 -3.65
N GLY A 130 9.92 -2.46 -4.10
CA GLY A 130 8.56 -2.68 -4.57
C GLY A 130 8.51 -3.64 -5.75
N LYS A 131 9.45 -3.52 -6.71
CA LYS A 131 9.61 -4.51 -7.78
C LYS A 131 9.95 -5.91 -7.24
N PHE A 132 10.92 -6.00 -6.34
CA PHE A 132 11.28 -7.26 -5.69
C PHE A 132 10.10 -7.89 -4.93
N ALA A 133 9.37 -7.07 -4.17
CA ALA A 133 8.21 -7.49 -3.39
C ALA A 133 7.07 -7.97 -4.30
N PHE A 134 6.81 -7.28 -5.42
CA PHE A 134 5.83 -7.69 -6.41
C PHE A 134 6.13 -9.09 -6.94
N GLU A 135 7.36 -9.33 -7.40
CA GLU A 135 7.80 -10.63 -7.92
C GLU A 135 7.71 -11.73 -6.83
N LYS A 136 8.12 -11.42 -5.59
CA LYS A 136 8.08 -12.37 -4.47
C LYS A 136 6.66 -12.73 -4.05
N ILE A 137 5.77 -11.74 -3.93
CA ILE A 137 4.36 -11.97 -3.59
C ILE A 137 3.66 -12.84 -4.64
N GLN A 138 3.92 -12.60 -5.94
CA GLN A 138 3.38 -13.43 -7.01
C GLN A 138 3.85 -14.89 -6.94
N GLN A 139 5.08 -15.11 -6.50
CA GLN A 139 5.66 -16.46 -6.40
C GLN A 139 5.19 -17.21 -5.16
N GLU A 140 4.93 -16.50 -4.06
CA GLU A 140 4.72 -17.12 -2.74
C GLU A 140 3.29 -17.07 -2.21
N LEU A 141 2.44 -16.20 -2.74
CA LEU A 141 1.08 -15.96 -2.25
C LEU A 141 0.04 -16.14 -3.36
N ASN A 142 -1.20 -16.37 -2.94
CA ASN A 142 -2.34 -16.42 -3.86
C ASN A 142 -2.71 -15.00 -4.29
N VAL A 143 -2.37 -14.66 -5.53
CA VAL A 143 -2.70 -13.36 -6.13
C VAL A 143 -3.76 -13.52 -7.22
N GLU A 144 -4.51 -12.46 -7.50
CA GLU A 144 -5.42 -12.41 -8.64
C GLU A 144 -4.61 -12.47 -9.95
N SER A 145 -4.66 -13.64 -10.59
CA SER A 145 -3.78 -14.03 -11.70
C SER A 145 -3.79 -13.13 -12.94
N LEU A 146 -4.80 -12.30 -13.12
CA LEU A 146 -4.95 -11.43 -14.30
C LEU A 146 -4.80 -9.94 -13.97
N ASP A 147 -4.82 -9.60 -12.68
CA ASP A 147 -5.17 -8.26 -12.25
C ASP A 147 -4.45 -7.83 -10.96
N PHE A 148 -3.50 -8.61 -10.44
CA PHE A 148 -2.77 -8.23 -9.24
C PHE A 148 -1.96 -6.95 -9.47
N GLU A 149 -1.97 -6.06 -8.47
CA GLU A 149 -1.18 -4.84 -8.45
C GLU A 149 -0.51 -4.63 -7.09
N LEU A 150 0.73 -4.13 -7.10
CA LEU A 150 1.42 -3.63 -5.93
C LEU A 150 1.80 -2.17 -6.14
N SER A 151 1.52 -1.32 -5.16
CA SER A 151 1.88 0.10 -5.18
C SER A 151 2.77 0.49 -3.99
N ILE A 152 3.50 1.59 -4.14
CA ILE A 152 4.31 2.21 -3.08
C ILE A 152 3.99 3.70 -2.93
N ASN A 153 4.32 4.27 -1.76
CA ASN A 153 4.23 5.71 -1.55
C ASN A 153 5.53 6.46 -1.91
N SER A 154 5.39 7.77 -2.12
CA SER A 154 6.47 8.75 -2.21
C SER A 154 6.26 9.89 -1.21
N ASP A 155 7.00 10.97 -1.41
CA ASP A 155 6.81 12.21 -0.66
C ASP A 155 5.59 13.01 -1.12
N GLU A 156 5.03 12.68 -2.28
CA GLU A 156 3.95 13.45 -2.92
C GLU A 156 2.63 12.67 -2.97
N ASP A 157 2.67 11.35 -3.15
CA ASP A 157 1.49 10.50 -3.30
C ASP A 157 1.64 9.18 -2.52
N TRP A 158 0.51 8.63 -2.06
CA TRP A 158 0.42 7.31 -1.45
C TRP A 158 0.56 6.16 -2.46
N TYR A 159 0.51 6.46 -3.75
CA TYR A 159 0.51 5.51 -4.87
C TYR A 159 1.42 5.94 -6.04
N ASP A 160 2.63 6.41 -5.70
CA ASP A 160 3.55 7.03 -6.65
C ASP A 160 3.97 6.09 -7.80
N GLU A 161 4.34 4.86 -7.44
CA GLU A 161 4.79 3.85 -8.38
C GLU A 161 4.04 2.54 -8.13
N SER A 162 3.77 1.80 -9.22
CA SER A 162 3.04 0.53 -9.15
C SER A 162 3.50 -0.49 -10.19
N TRP A 163 3.32 -1.77 -9.86
CA TRP A 163 3.57 -2.92 -10.72
C TRP A 163 2.29 -3.74 -10.84
N HIS A 164 2.02 -4.25 -12.04
CA HIS A 164 0.84 -5.04 -12.36
C HIS A 164 1.22 -6.24 -13.23
N ILE A 165 0.36 -7.28 -13.22
CA ILE A 165 0.45 -8.43 -14.13
C ILE A 165 0.24 -7.99 -15.58
#